data_AF-A0A960A3N8-F1
#
_entry.id   AF-A0A960A3N8-F1
#
_cell.length_a   1.000
_cell.length_b   1.000
_cell.length_c   1.000
_cell.angle_alpha   90.00
_cell.angle_beta   90.00
_cell.angle_gamma   90.00
#
_symmetry.space_group_name_H-M   'P 1'
#
loop_
_entity.id
_entity.type
_entity.pdbx_description
1 polymer ?
#
loop_
_entity_poly.entity_id
_entity_poly.type
_entity_poly.pdbx_seq_one_letter_code
_entity_poly.pdbx_strand_id
1 'polypeptide(L)'
;VKNAVIVPTGAKGGFYPKGLPDPQRDRAAWLAQGRDAYREFVGALLSVADNRVQGRTVGPEGVVRHDGEDSYLVVAADKGTA
;
A
#
# COMPACT_ATOMS: atom_id res chain seq x y z
N VAL A 1 -4.05 -2.08 -22.32
CA VAL A 1 -4.31 -3.15 -21.32
C VAL A 1 -3.27 -2.98 -20.22
N LYS A 2 -3.65 -2.59 -18.99
CA LYS A 2 -2.71 -2.15 -17.94
C LYS A 2 -2.91 -2.92 -16.62
N ASN A 3 -3.03 -4.25 -16.73
CA ASN A 3 -2.68 -5.17 -15.66
C ASN A 3 -1.51 -5.98 -16.21
N ALA A 4 -0.42 -6.12 -15.45
CA ALA A 4 0.65 -7.04 -15.83
C ALA A 4 0.01 -8.41 -16.12
N VAL A 5 0.51 -9.14 -17.12
CA VAL A 5 -0.04 -10.43 -17.62
C VAL A 5 -0.29 -11.48 -16.52
N ILE A 6 0.21 -11.22 -15.30
CA ILE A 6 0.25 -12.09 -14.13
C ILE A 6 -0.91 -11.84 -13.14
N VAL A 7 -1.69 -10.75 -13.26
CA VAL A 7 -2.78 -10.45 -12.30
C VAL A 7 -4.11 -10.19 -13.04
N PRO A 8 -5.11 -11.10 -12.93
CA PRO A 8 -6.34 -11.07 -13.74
C PRO A 8 -7.30 -9.95 -13.34
N THR A 9 -7.23 -9.46 -12.11
CA THR A 9 -8.05 -8.37 -11.56
C THR A 9 -7.16 -7.38 -10.82
N GLY A 10 -7.57 -6.12 -10.72
CA GLY A 10 -6.76 -5.11 -10.04
C GLY A 10 -7.58 -3.92 -9.58
N ALA A 11 -7.20 -3.35 -8.45
CA ALA A 11 -7.72 -2.10 -7.94
C ALA A 11 -6.69 -0.98 -8.13
N LYS A 12 -7.14 0.27 -8.08
CA LYS A 12 -6.28 1.45 -8.06
C LYS A 12 -6.60 2.28 -6.83
N GLY A 13 -5.55 2.78 -6.17
CA GLY A 13 -5.65 3.64 -5.01
C GLY A 13 -4.45 4.57 -4.90
N GLY A 14 -4.54 5.54 -4.00
CA GLY A 14 -3.47 6.49 -3.70
C GLY A 14 -3.75 7.22 -2.39
N PHE A 15 -2.75 7.93 -1.89
CA PHE A 15 -2.85 8.73 -0.67
C PHE A 15 -2.29 10.14 -0.92
N TYR A 16 -2.77 11.10 -0.11
CA TYR A 16 -2.27 12.46 -0.09
C TYR A 16 -1.93 12.85 1.36
N PRO A 17 -0.65 12.97 1.73
CA PRO A 17 -0.26 13.33 3.08
C PRO A 17 -0.66 14.78 3.38
N LYS A 18 -1.53 14.97 4.37
CA LYS A 18 -1.90 16.29 4.87
C LYS A 18 -0.88 16.76 5.91
N GLY A 19 -0.62 18.07 5.95
CA GLY A 19 0.21 18.67 7.00
C GLY A 19 1.71 18.42 6.84
N LEU A 20 2.20 18.23 5.61
CA LEU A 20 3.64 18.24 5.36
C LEU A 20 4.23 19.63 5.66
N PRO A 21 5.49 19.72 6.14
CA PRO A 21 6.21 20.96 6.34
C PRO A 21 6.33 21.76 5.04
N ASP A 22 6.51 23.07 5.11
CA ASP A 22 6.78 23.85 3.92
C ASP A 22 8.15 23.45 3.33
N PRO A 23 8.20 22.89 2.10
CA PRO A 23 9.46 22.44 1.50
C PRO A 23 10.44 23.59 1.19
N GLN A 24 9.96 24.84 1.11
CA GLN A 24 10.83 26.02 0.95
C GLN A 24 11.56 26.37 2.25
N ARG A 25 10.97 26.01 3.40
CA ARG A 25 11.53 26.27 4.73
C ARG A 25 12.40 25.12 5.21
N ASP A 26 11.93 23.88 5.05
CA ASP A 26 12.66 22.67 5.45
C ASP A 26 12.35 21.49 4.52
N ARG A 27 13.18 21.36 3.50
CA ARG A 27 13.08 20.26 2.52
C ARG A 27 13.37 18.89 3.13
N ALA A 28 14.25 18.82 4.13
CA ALA A 28 14.65 17.55 4.74
C ALA A 28 13.50 16.97 5.58
N ALA A 29 12.84 17.82 6.38
CA ALA A 29 11.65 17.45 7.14
C ALA A 29 10.48 17.06 6.22
N TRP A 30 10.26 17.82 5.14
CA TRP A 30 9.24 17.47 4.13
C TRP A 30 9.47 16.06 3.54
N LEU A 31 10.71 15.75 3.14
CA LEU A 31 11.08 14.44 2.63
C LEU A 31 10.93 13.32 3.67
N ALA A 32 11.30 13.59 4.92
CA ALA A 32 11.17 12.62 6.01
C ALA A 32 9.70 12.26 6.26
N GLN A 33 8.85 13.27 6.44
CA GLN A 33 7.42 13.04 6.70
C GLN A 33 6.70 12.43 5.48
N GLY A 34 7.12 12.75 4.26
CA GLY A 34 6.62 12.07 3.05
C GLY A 34 6.94 10.57 3.04
N ARG A 35 8.15 10.17 3.47
CA ARG A 35 8.49 8.75 3.60
C ARG A 35 7.68 8.06 4.71
N ASP A 36 7.45 8.74 5.81
CA ASP A 36 6.68 8.18 6.93
C ASP A 36 5.22 7.97 6.55
N ALA A 37 4.60 8.94 5.85
CA ALA A 37 3.26 8.78 5.30
C ALA A 37 3.18 7.62 4.29
N TYR A 38 4.21 7.43 3.46
CA TYR A 38 4.27 6.29 2.54
C TYR A 38 4.35 4.95 3.29
N ARG A 39 5.16 4.86 4.35
CA ARG A 39 5.25 3.66 5.20
C ARG A 39 3.93 3.36 5.89
N GLU A 40 3.26 4.38 6.41
CA GLU A 40 1.95 4.24 7.02
C GLU A 40 0.92 3.75 6.02
N PHE A 41 0.89 4.34 4.81
CA PHE A 41 -0.01 3.90 3.75
C PHE A 41 0.20 2.42 3.38
N VAL A 42 1.45 1.99 3.16
CA VAL A 42 1.75 0.58 2.86
C VAL A 42 1.42 -0.32 4.05
N GLY A 43 1.72 0.11 5.28
CA GLY A 43 1.37 -0.61 6.50
C GLY A 43 -0.14 -0.80 6.67
N ALA A 44 -0.93 0.23 6.36
CA ALA A 44 -2.38 0.16 6.38
C ALA A 44 -2.91 -0.84 5.34
N LEU A 45 -2.34 -0.88 4.13
CA LEU A 45 -2.70 -1.90 3.14
C LEU A 45 -2.38 -3.32 3.63
N LEU A 46 -1.23 -3.51 4.27
CA LEU A 46 -0.84 -4.81 4.83
C LEU A 46 -1.71 -5.22 6.02
N SER A 47 -2.25 -4.25 6.78
CA SER A 47 -3.10 -4.54 7.94
C SER A 47 -4.43 -5.20 7.59
N VAL A 48 -4.86 -5.10 6.33
CA VAL A 48 -6.12 -5.68 5.82
C VAL A 48 -5.89 -6.82 4.82
N ALA A 49 -4.63 -7.19 4.56
CA ALA A 49 -4.27 -8.32 3.70
C ALA A 49 -4.06 -9.59 4.54
N ASP A 50 -4.31 -10.76 3.95
CA ASP A 50 -3.92 -12.02 4.60
C ASP A 50 -2.38 -12.09 4.71
N ASN A 51 -1.90 -12.67 5.80
CA ASN A 51 -0.48 -12.89 6.06
C ASN A 51 -0.10 -14.37 5.88
N ARG A 52 1.18 -14.67 5.70
CA ARG A 52 1.70 -16.04 5.61
C ARG A 52 2.56 -16.37 6.83
N VAL A 53 2.02 -17.16 7.76
CA VAL A 53 2.70 -17.57 9.00
C VAL A 53 2.94 -19.08 8.96
N GLN A 54 4.21 -19.49 9.03
CA GLN A 54 4.62 -20.90 8.98
C GLN A 54 4.02 -21.67 7.78
N GLY A 55 3.95 -21.02 6.61
CA GLY A 55 3.43 -21.61 5.39
C GLY A 55 1.90 -21.67 5.28
N ARG A 56 1.17 -21.18 6.29
CA ARG A 56 -0.30 -21.08 6.28
C ARG A 56 -0.75 -19.64 6.09
N THR A 57 -1.85 -19.46 5.37
CA THR A 57 -2.50 -18.15 5.24
C THR A 57 -3.27 -17.85 6.52
N VAL A 58 -3.07 -16.66 7.07
CA VAL A 58 -3.73 -16.18 8.30
C VAL A 58 -4.35 -14.82 7.98
N GLY A 59 -5.68 -14.75 8.04
CA GLY A 59 -6.39 -13.50 7.82
C GLY A 59 -6.23 -12.51 8.98
N PRO A 60 -6.34 -11.21 8.69
CA PRO A 60 -6.27 -10.17 9.72
C PRO A 60 -7.49 -10.22 10.66
N GLU A 61 -7.28 -9.82 11.91
CA GLU A 61 -8.35 -9.75 12.92
C GLU A 61 -9.36 -8.65 12.58
N GLY A 62 -10.65 -8.92 12.79
CA GLY A 62 -11.71 -7.93 12.56
C GLY A 62 -12.03 -7.63 11.09
N VAL A 63 -11.43 -8.36 10.14
CA VAL A 63 -11.69 -8.20 8.70
C VAL A 63 -12.60 -9.32 8.20
N VAL A 64 -13.71 -8.95 7.58
CA VAL A 64 -14.59 -9.88 6.86
C VAL A 64 -14.01 -10.13 5.47
N ARG A 65 -13.73 -11.40 5.17
CA ARG A 65 -13.16 -11.83 3.89
C ARG A 65 -14.25 -12.44 3.02
N HIS A 66 -14.47 -11.88 1.84
CA HIS A 66 -15.45 -12.37 0.87
C HIS A 66 -14.86 -13.35 -0.15
N ASP A 67 -13.55 -13.23 -0.40
CA ASP A 67 -12.80 -14.08 -1.31
C ASP A 67 -12.12 -15.25 -0.55
N GLY A 68 -11.43 -16.13 -1.29
CA GLY A 68 -10.61 -17.20 -0.71
C GLY A 68 -9.33 -16.69 -0.03
N GLU A 69 -8.55 -17.61 0.51
CA GLU A 69 -7.25 -17.28 1.12
C GLU A 69 -6.27 -16.72 0.07
N ASP A 70 -5.73 -15.52 0.32
CA ASP A 70 -4.75 -14.88 -0.56
C ASP A 70 -3.77 -13.99 0.21
N SER A 71 -2.58 -14.54 0.48
CA SER A 71 -1.50 -13.81 1.17
C SER A 71 -0.65 -12.95 0.23
N TYR A 72 -1.00 -12.81 -1.05
CA TYR A 72 -0.15 -12.18 -2.06
C TYR A 72 -0.62 -10.75 -2.40
N LEU A 73 0.01 -9.75 -1.78
CA LEU A 73 -0.24 -8.35 -2.11
C LEU A 73 0.80 -7.84 -3.13
N VAL A 74 0.34 -7.50 -4.35
CA VAL A 74 1.17 -6.88 -5.38
C VAL A 74 0.90 -5.38 -5.43
N VAL A 75 1.93 -4.58 -5.16
CA VAL A 75 1.86 -3.13 -5.33
C VAL A 75 2.89 -2.71 -6.37
N ALA A 76 2.41 -2.12 -7.47
CA ALA A 76 3.26 -1.49 -8.46
C ALA A 76 3.26 0.02 -8.22
N ALA A 77 4.42 0.58 -7.89
CA ALA A 77 4.58 2.03 -7.90
C ALA A 77 4.58 2.51 -9.36
N ASP A 78 3.47 3.11 -9.78
CA ASP A 78 3.42 3.82 -11.06
C ASP A 78 4.02 5.22 -10.84
N LYS A 79 5.07 5.57 -11.61
CA LYS A 79 5.63 6.93 -11.60
C LYS A 79 4.72 7.97 -12.25
N GLY A 80 3.58 7.54 -12.81
CA GLY A 80 2.72 8.35 -13.64
C GLY A 80 3.30 8.43 -15.05
N THR A 81 2.52 8.01 -16.04
CA THR A 81 2.73 8.35 -17.45
C THR A 81 1.78 9.49 -17.81
N ALA A 82 1.91 10.61 -17.12
CA ALA A 82 1.37 11.89 -17.55
C ALA A 82 2.54 12.72 -18.09
#